data_AF-A0A260BYC6-F1
#
_entry.id   AF-A0A260BYC6-F1
#
_cell.length_a   1.000
_cell.length_b   1.000
_cell.length_c   1.000
_cell.angle_alpha   90.00
_cell.angle_beta   90.00
_cell.angle_gamma   90.00
#
_symmetry.space_group_name_H-M   'P 1'
#
loop_
_entity.id
_entity.type
_entity.pdbx_description
1 polymer ?
#
loop_
_entity_poly.entity_id
_entity_poly.type
_entity_poly.pdbx_seq_one_letter_code
_entity_poly.pdbx_strand_id
1 'polypeptide(L)'
;MSAPTKKASTTAVDVDGTPEDRVVLHARNVEFDWETLPLHYMDGNPLATHLINVMHLLLPEGEEWFVRTFKEALPLIHDDQLRDDVIGFIGQEAMHAQAHTEVHDQLRAHGIDVDPYVDQMKFLFGRALGNRSGHGQNSLVERLALIAAAEHLTAFLGDWVLNARELDEADVDPVMLDLLRWHGAEEVEHRSVAYEVMRYFDVRPARRIRTYVVIAPTLVWFWTRGVRYLMSQDPTLAHLSPKERTPSFREFRRVAKSGLFPTPMSMVKASLRYFKSTYHPSQEGSTAQAVQYLATSPAARSADR
;
A
#
# COMPACT_ATOMS: atom_id res chain seq x y z
N MET A 1 -39.21 -47.72 5.87
CA MET A 1 -39.39 -46.29 5.58
C MET A 1 -38.06 -45.61 5.87
N SER A 2 -37.20 -45.46 4.86
CA SER A 2 -35.86 -44.90 5.02
C SER A 2 -35.90 -43.41 4.68
N ALA A 3 -35.44 -42.58 5.62
CA ALA A 3 -35.40 -41.12 5.48
C ALA A 3 -34.36 -40.71 4.41
N PRO A 4 -34.62 -39.66 3.61
CA PRO A 4 -33.68 -39.22 2.60
C PRO A 4 -32.62 -38.29 3.23
N THR A 5 -31.36 -38.68 3.10
CA THR A 5 -30.17 -37.91 3.42
C THR A 5 -30.10 -36.69 2.50
N LYS A 6 -30.29 -35.48 3.04
CA LYS A 6 -30.04 -34.23 2.32
C LYS A 6 -28.52 -34.07 2.12
N LYS A 7 -28.06 -34.23 0.87
CA LYS A 7 -26.75 -33.75 0.45
C LYS A 7 -26.71 -32.23 0.63
N ALA A 8 -25.78 -31.75 1.45
CA ALA A 8 -25.42 -30.34 1.51
C ALA A 8 -24.78 -29.96 0.16
N SER A 9 -25.47 -29.11 -0.59
CA SER A 9 -24.94 -28.46 -1.79
C SER A 9 -24.05 -27.31 -1.33
N THR A 10 -22.74 -27.52 -1.31
CA THR A 10 -21.75 -26.43 -1.29
C THR A 10 -21.87 -25.68 -2.61
N THR A 11 -22.65 -24.59 -2.62
CA THR A 11 -22.56 -23.57 -3.65
C THR A 11 -21.20 -22.90 -3.53
N ALA A 12 -20.29 -23.24 -4.45
CA ALA A 12 -19.12 -22.44 -4.73
C ALA A 12 -19.59 -21.01 -5.03
N VAL A 13 -19.03 -20.04 -4.30
CA VAL A 13 -19.25 -18.64 -4.60
C VAL A 13 -18.32 -18.33 -5.76
N ASP A 14 -18.88 -18.15 -6.96
CA ASP A 14 -18.14 -17.56 -8.09
C ASP A 14 -17.72 -16.16 -7.66
N VAL A 15 -16.45 -16.04 -7.30
CA VAL A 15 -15.76 -14.76 -7.18
C VAL A 15 -15.38 -14.41 -8.61
N ASP A 16 -16.06 -13.41 -9.19
CA ASP A 16 -15.89 -12.88 -10.56
C ASP A 16 -14.48 -12.26 -10.81
N GLY A 17 -13.42 -13.04 -10.60
CA GLY A 17 -12.08 -12.78 -11.09
C GLY A 17 -11.86 -13.59 -12.36
N THR A 18 -11.51 -12.94 -13.48
CA THR A 18 -11.05 -13.66 -14.68
C THR A 18 -9.76 -14.40 -14.34
N PRO A 19 -9.68 -15.74 -14.52
CA PRO A 19 -8.50 -16.54 -14.19
C PRO A 19 -7.20 -16.08 -14.88
N GLU A 20 -7.31 -15.34 -15.99
CA GLU A 20 -6.19 -14.90 -16.83
C GLU A 20 -5.29 -13.84 -16.19
N ASP A 21 -5.71 -13.22 -15.08
CA ASP A 21 -5.03 -12.08 -14.47
C ASP A 21 -4.40 -12.39 -13.10
N ARG A 22 -4.38 -13.67 -12.71
CA ARG A 22 -3.92 -14.14 -11.39
C ARG A 22 -2.57 -14.83 -11.54
N VAL A 23 -1.58 -14.37 -10.75
CA VAL A 23 -0.24 -14.95 -10.69
C VAL A 23 0.01 -15.56 -9.32
N VAL A 24 0.88 -16.59 -9.26
CA VAL A 24 1.28 -17.16 -7.97
C VAL A 24 2.21 -16.17 -7.28
N LEU A 25 1.78 -15.72 -6.10
CA LEU A 25 2.52 -14.75 -5.30
C LEU A 25 3.63 -15.42 -4.50
N HIS A 26 4.84 -14.87 -4.61
CA HIS A 26 6.00 -15.31 -3.84
C HIS A 26 6.81 -14.10 -3.42
N ALA A 27 7.24 -14.08 -2.16
CA ALA A 27 8.19 -13.08 -1.67
C ALA A 27 9.50 -13.19 -2.45
N ARG A 28 9.97 -12.05 -2.96
CA ARG A 28 11.24 -11.93 -3.67
C ARG A 28 12.28 -11.32 -2.74
N ASN A 29 13.48 -11.87 -2.71
CA ASN A 29 14.58 -11.22 -2.02
C ASN A 29 14.96 -9.96 -2.80
N VAL A 30 15.22 -8.87 -2.08
CA VAL A 30 15.64 -7.59 -2.65
C VAL A 30 16.75 -7.01 -1.79
N GLU A 31 17.66 -6.27 -2.43
CA GLU A 31 18.72 -5.52 -1.77
C GLU A 31 18.83 -4.13 -2.40
N PHE A 32 18.78 -3.10 -1.57
CA PHE A 32 18.88 -1.71 -1.98
C PHE A 32 20.16 -1.07 -1.41
N ASP A 33 20.97 -0.43 -2.27
CA ASP A 33 22.15 0.31 -1.86
C ASP A 33 21.79 1.76 -1.56
N TRP A 34 21.71 2.10 -0.28
CA TRP A 34 21.30 3.42 0.18
C TRP A 34 22.46 4.41 0.41
N GLU A 35 23.72 4.03 0.18
CA GLU A 35 24.89 4.81 0.60
C GLU A 35 24.90 6.25 0.07
N THR A 36 24.32 6.47 -1.11
CA THR A 36 24.34 7.76 -1.80
C THR A 36 22.98 8.46 -1.89
N LEU A 37 21.95 7.96 -1.21
CA LEU A 37 20.60 8.52 -1.33
C LEU A 37 20.57 9.99 -0.87
N PRO A 38 20.33 10.97 -1.76
CA PRO A 38 20.23 12.37 -1.35
C PRO A 38 18.93 12.63 -0.58
N LEU A 39 18.96 13.62 0.33
CA LEU A 39 17.77 13.98 1.11
C LEU A 39 16.57 14.32 0.22
N HIS A 40 16.80 15.06 -0.87
CA HIS A 40 15.77 15.43 -1.85
C HIS A 40 16.01 14.71 -3.17
N TYR A 41 15.67 13.42 -3.20
CA TYR A 41 15.90 12.53 -4.33
C TYR A 41 14.92 12.70 -5.51
N MET A 42 14.06 13.71 -5.52
CA MET A 42 13.15 14.00 -6.64
C MET A 42 13.30 15.44 -7.11
N ASP A 43 14.09 15.69 -8.15
CA ASP A 43 14.37 17.03 -8.72
C ASP A 43 14.90 18.05 -7.69
N GLY A 44 15.51 17.58 -6.59
CA GLY A 44 15.86 18.45 -5.47
C GLY A 44 14.65 19.15 -4.82
N ASN A 45 13.43 18.64 -5.04
CA ASN A 45 12.19 19.24 -4.59
C ASN A 45 11.78 18.67 -3.21
N PRO A 46 11.80 19.48 -2.12
CA PRO A 46 11.49 18.99 -0.78
C PRO A 46 10.05 18.46 -0.67
N LEU A 47 9.09 19.11 -1.31
CA LEU A 47 7.69 18.70 -1.24
C LEU A 47 7.44 17.41 -2.00
N ALA A 48 7.99 17.25 -3.20
CA ALA A 48 7.87 16.01 -3.98
C ALA A 48 8.47 14.83 -3.20
N THR A 49 9.68 15.01 -2.71
CA THR A 49 10.39 14.02 -1.91
C THR A 49 9.60 13.67 -0.65
N HIS A 50 9.11 14.66 0.12
CA HIS A 50 8.40 14.38 1.36
C HIS A 50 6.98 13.85 1.17
N LEU A 51 6.34 14.10 0.02
CA LEU A 51 5.10 13.40 -0.37
C LEU A 51 5.33 11.89 -0.47
N ILE A 52 6.48 11.46 -1.00
CA ILE A 52 6.87 10.04 -1.03
C ILE A 52 7.37 9.58 0.33
N ASN A 53 8.21 10.35 1.04
CA ASN A 53 8.79 9.90 2.30
C ASN A 53 7.76 9.52 3.36
N VAL A 54 6.60 10.17 3.41
CA VAL A 54 5.51 9.76 4.31
C VAL A 54 5.20 8.27 4.19
N MET A 55 5.25 7.73 2.98
CA MET A 55 4.99 6.32 2.71
C MET A 55 5.97 5.43 3.47
N HIS A 56 7.27 5.75 3.47
CA HIS A 56 8.27 4.98 4.23
C HIS A 56 8.00 4.99 5.73
N LEU A 57 7.42 6.06 6.29
CA LEU A 57 7.09 6.11 7.72
C LEU A 57 5.71 5.50 8.07
N LEU A 58 4.82 5.36 7.09
CA LEU A 58 3.43 4.93 7.28
C LEU A 58 3.22 3.45 6.94
N LEU A 59 3.71 3.02 5.78
CA LEU A 59 3.43 1.69 5.24
C LEU A 59 3.98 0.55 6.10
N PRO A 60 5.23 0.57 6.62
CA PRO A 60 5.75 -0.57 7.38
C PRO A 60 4.85 -1.03 8.53
N GLU A 61 4.34 -0.08 9.31
CA GLU A 61 3.44 -0.37 10.44
C GLU A 61 2.05 -0.86 9.96
N GLY A 62 1.61 -0.38 8.80
CA GLY A 62 0.37 -0.79 8.14
C GLY A 62 0.45 -2.21 7.60
N GLU A 63 1.51 -2.53 6.86
CA GLU A 63 1.77 -3.83 6.23
C GLU A 63 2.02 -4.90 7.29
N GLU A 64 2.74 -4.57 8.37
CA GLU A 64 2.82 -5.48 9.52
C GLU A 64 1.43 -5.77 10.12
N TRP A 65 0.53 -4.79 10.16
CA TRP A 65 -0.85 -4.98 10.59
C TRP A 65 -1.66 -5.81 9.59
N PHE A 66 -1.40 -5.69 8.28
CA PHE A 66 -1.97 -6.55 7.25
C PHE A 66 -1.56 -8.00 7.50
N VAL A 67 -0.25 -8.25 7.63
CA VAL A 67 0.34 -9.56 7.92
C VAL A 67 -0.27 -10.20 9.17
N ARG A 68 -0.35 -9.45 10.29
CA ARG A 68 -0.95 -9.96 11.53
C ARG A 68 -2.43 -10.32 11.36
N THR A 69 -3.19 -9.49 10.65
CA THR A 69 -4.63 -9.71 10.45
C THR A 69 -4.90 -10.87 9.48
N PHE A 70 -4.09 -11.01 8.43
CA PHE A 70 -4.23 -12.11 7.48
C PHE A 70 -3.79 -13.44 8.09
N LYS A 71 -2.77 -13.47 8.95
CA LYS A 71 -2.42 -14.66 9.76
C LYS A 71 -3.58 -15.10 10.66
N GLU A 72 -4.36 -14.16 11.20
CA GLU A 72 -5.57 -14.46 11.98
C GLU A 72 -6.71 -15.03 11.12
N ALA A 73 -6.85 -14.54 9.88
CA ALA A 73 -7.88 -15.00 8.94
C ALA A 73 -7.54 -16.34 8.28
N LEU A 74 -6.26 -16.60 8.00
CA LEU A 74 -5.76 -17.76 7.26
C LEU A 74 -6.33 -19.12 7.72
N PRO A 75 -6.38 -19.48 9.02
CA PRO A 75 -6.95 -20.76 9.46
C PRO A 75 -8.47 -20.88 9.26
N LEU A 76 -9.16 -19.77 8.94
CA LEU A 76 -10.60 -19.71 8.68
C LEU A 76 -10.93 -19.75 7.18
N ILE A 77 -9.92 -19.74 6.30
CA ILE A 77 -10.08 -19.81 4.85
C ILE A 77 -9.95 -21.28 4.43
N HIS A 78 -11.02 -21.82 3.84
CA HIS A 78 -11.10 -23.20 3.37
C HIS A 78 -11.01 -23.34 1.84
N ASP A 79 -10.84 -22.23 1.14
CA ASP A 79 -10.52 -22.21 -0.28
C ASP A 79 -9.00 -22.29 -0.43
N ASP A 80 -8.51 -23.39 -1.01
CA ASP A 80 -7.06 -23.66 -1.09
C ASP A 80 -6.33 -22.60 -1.92
N GLN A 81 -6.95 -22.10 -2.99
CA GLN A 81 -6.34 -21.09 -3.86
C GLN A 81 -6.24 -19.74 -3.15
N LEU A 82 -7.32 -19.27 -2.53
CA LEU A 82 -7.30 -18.03 -1.75
C LEU A 82 -6.32 -18.14 -0.56
N ARG A 83 -6.19 -19.32 0.03
CA ARG A 83 -5.24 -19.56 1.11
C ARG A 83 -3.79 -19.42 0.63
N ASP A 84 -3.45 -19.96 -0.53
CA ASP A 84 -2.12 -19.84 -1.12
C ASP A 84 -1.79 -18.39 -1.50
N ASP A 85 -2.74 -17.66 -2.06
CA ASP A 85 -2.59 -16.24 -2.36
C ASP A 85 -2.34 -15.41 -1.09
N VAL A 86 -3.08 -15.68 -0.01
CA VAL A 86 -2.87 -15.00 1.28
C VAL A 86 -1.49 -15.31 1.86
N ILE A 87 -0.97 -16.52 1.66
CA ILE A 87 0.39 -16.87 2.09
C ILE A 87 1.44 -16.07 1.30
N GLY A 88 1.27 -15.98 -0.03
CA GLY A 88 2.15 -15.19 -0.88
C GLY A 88 2.12 -13.69 -0.52
N PHE A 89 0.92 -13.13 -0.35
CA PHE A 89 0.68 -11.77 0.12
C PHE A 89 1.42 -11.50 1.44
N ILE A 90 1.26 -12.36 2.45
CA ILE A 90 1.95 -12.23 3.74
C ILE A 90 3.48 -12.16 3.57
N GLY A 91 4.02 -12.91 2.60
CA GLY A 91 5.45 -12.91 2.30
C GLY A 91 5.91 -11.59 1.68
N GLN A 92 5.21 -11.10 0.66
CA GLN A 92 5.53 -9.84 -0.03
C GLN A 92 5.45 -8.64 0.92
N GLU A 93 4.36 -8.53 1.69
CA GLU A 93 4.18 -7.42 2.64
C GLU A 93 5.24 -7.36 3.74
N ALA A 94 5.76 -8.52 4.16
CA ALA A 94 6.85 -8.54 5.12
C ALA A 94 8.15 -7.97 4.51
N MET A 95 8.39 -8.22 3.22
CA MET A 95 9.53 -7.67 2.49
C MET A 95 9.35 -6.17 2.23
N HIS A 96 8.14 -5.72 1.86
CA HIS A 96 7.81 -4.31 1.70
C HIS A 96 8.12 -3.53 2.98
N ALA A 97 7.61 -4.00 4.12
CA ALA A 97 7.78 -3.31 5.39
C ALA A 97 9.26 -3.15 5.75
N GLN A 98 10.05 -4.21 5.55
CA GLN A 98 11.49 -4.18 5.77
C GLN A 98 12.18 -3.14 4.87
N ALA A 99 11.96 -3.21 3.54
CA ALA A 99 12.61 -2.34 2.58
C ALA A 99 12.27 -0.85 2.81
N HIS A 100 11.02 -0.54 3.16
CA HIS A 100 10.61 0.82 3.50
C HIS A 100 11.21 1.31 4.84
N THR A 101 11.43 0.43 5.81
CA THR A 101 12.10 0.76 7.08
C THR A 101 13.58 1.11 6.88
N GLU A 102 14.28 0.50 5.93
CA GLU A 102 15.70 0.81 5.66
C GLU A 102 15.93 2.29 5.30
N VAL A 103 14.96 2.94 4.65
CA VAL A 103 15.01 4.38 4.31
C VAL A 103 15.02 5.27 5.56
N HIS A 104 14.53 4.78 6.72
CA HIS A 104 14.49 5.58 7.96
C HIS A 104 15.89 6.01 8.40
N ASP A 105 16.88 5.13 8.25
CA ASP A 105 18.25 5.42 8.66
C ASP A 105 18.89 6.49 7.79
N GLN A 106 18.55 6.55 6.50
CA GLN A 106 18.97 7.64 5.62
C GLN A 106 18.33 8.96 6.02
N LEU A 107 17.04 8.97 6.34
CA LEU A 107 16.37 10.18 6.83
C LEU A 107 17.02 10.70 8.13
N ARG A 108 17.34 9.79 9.07
CA ARG A 108 18.07 10.13 10.30
C ARG A 108 19.47 10.67 10.01
N ALA A 109 20.20 10.06 9.07
CA ALA A 109 21.53 10.53 8.66
C ALA A 109 21.49 11.95 8.08
N HIS A 110 20.41 12.31 7.39
CA HIS A 110 20.14 13.67 6.90
C HIS A 110 19.54 14.61 7.96
N GLY A 111 19.44 14.19 9.23
CA GLY A 111 19.00 15.02 10.34
C GLY A 111 17.48 15.13 10.50
N ILE A 112 16.70 14.25 9.87
CA ILE A 112 15.26 14.14 10.09
C ILE A 112 14.99 13.17 11.23
N ASP A 113 14.38 13.66 12.31
CA ASP A 113 13.78 12.79 13.31
C ASP A 113 12.50 12.16 12.72
N VAL A 114 12.48 10.84 12.62
CA VAL A 114 11.34 10.08 12.09
C VAL A 114 10.48 9.46 13.21
N ASP A 115 11.04 9.34 14.41
CA ASP A 115 10.48 8.51 15.48
C ASP A 115 9.10 8.98 15.96
N PRO A 116 8.84 10.28 16.17
CA PRO A 116 7.51 10.77 16.57
C PRO A 116 6.38 10.39 15.62
N TYR A 117 6.63 10.37 14.30
CA TYR A 117 5.60 9.98 13.34
C TYR A 117 5.49 8.46 13.24
N VAL A 118 6.60 7.73 13.25
CA VAL A 118 6.62 6.26 13.28
C VAL A 118 5.90 5.73 14.53
N ASP A 119 6.15 6.30 15.71
CA ASP A 119 5.48 5.91 16.96
C ASP A 119 3.97 6.16 16.93
N GLN A 120 3.54 7.19 16.21
CA GLN A 120 2.13 7.41 15.96
C GLN A 120 1.53 6.30 15.06
N MET A 121 2.27 5.84 14.06
CA MET A 121 1.82 4.76 13.17
C MET A 121 1.77 3.43 13.93
N LYS A 122 2.79 3.14 14.76
CA LYS A 122 2.77 2.02 15.73
C LYS A 122 1.53 2.03 16.61
N PHE A 123 1.16 3.19 17.14
CA PHE A 123 -0.06 3.32 17.94
C PHE A 123 -1.33 3.07 17.11
N LEU A 124 -1.42 3.68 15.92
CA LEU A 124 -2.56 3.54 15.03
C LEU A 124 -2.79 2.08 14.64
N PHE A 125 -1.78 1.42 14.07
CA PHE A 125 -1.90 0.07 13.52
C PHE A 125 -1.79 -1.02 14.61
N GLY A 126 -0.99 -0.80 15.65
CA GLY A 126 -0.83 -1.73 16.76
C GLY A 126 -2.00 -1.73 17.75
N ARG A 127 -2.67 -0.58 17.98
CA ARG A 127 -3.69 -0.45 19.04
C ARG A 127 -5.04 0.08 18.58
N ALA A 128 -5.07 1.08 17.71
CA ALA A 128 -6.35 1.67 17.27
C ALA A 128 -7.07 0.76 16.28
N LEU A 129 -6.34 0.20 15.31
CA LEU A 129 -6.81 -0.74 14.30
C LEU A 129 -6.47 -2.21 14.62
N GLY A 130 -5.61 -2.44 15.61
CA GLY A 130 -5.24 -3.77 16.09
C GLY A 130 -6.38 -4.55 16.75
N ASN A 131 -6.19 -5.86 16.90
CA ASN A 131 -7.15 -6.72 17.59
C ASN A 131 -7.14 -6.43 19.10
N ARG A 132 -8.28 -5.98 19.65
CA ARG A 132 -8.43 -5.76 21.09
C ARG A 132 -9.08 -6.99 21.71
N SER A 133 -8.59 -7.42 22.88
CA SER A 133 -9.17 -8.53 23.65
C SER A 133 -10.71 -8.42 23.75
N GLY A 134 -11.43 -9.45 23.29
CA GLY A 134 -12.90 -9.50 23.30
C GLY A 134 -13.58 -9.20 21.96
N HIS A 135 -12.82 -8.90 20.90
CA HIS A 135 -13.35 -8.69 19.56
C HIS A 135 -13.55 -10.04 18.85
N GLY A 136 -14.81 -10.44 18.61
CA GLY A 136 -15.16 -11.67 17.89
C GLY A 136 -15.01 -11.56 16.37
N GLN A 137 -15.49 -12.56 15.63
CA GLN A 137 -15.38 -12.66 14.16
C GLN A 137 -15.77 -11.36 13.41
N ASN A 138 -16.82 -10.65 13.86
CA ASN A 138 -17.22 -9.38 13.23
C ASN A 138 -16.13 -8.31 13.19
N SER A 139 -15.20 -8.29 14.15
CA SER A 139 -14.08 -7.36 14.15
C SER A 139 -12.98 -7.76 13.19
N LEU A 140 -12.72 -9.07 13.04
CA LEU A 140 -11.80 -9.56 12.02
C LEU A 140 -12.29 -9.15 10.62
N VAL A 141 -13.56 -9.39 10.33
CA VAL A 141 -14.18 -9.00 9.05
C VAL A 141 -14.11 -7.48 8.81
N GLU A 142 -14.27 -6.66 9.86
CA GLU A 142 -14.10 -5.21 9.74
C GLU A 142 -12.66 -4.82 9.40
N ARG A 143 -11.66 -5.43 10.05
CA ARG A 143 -10.24 -5.19 9.76
C ARG A 143 -9.87 -5.63 8.35
N LEU A 144 -10.34 -6.81 7.91
CA LEU A 144 -10.14 -7.27 6.53
C LEU A 144 -10.74 -6.29 5.51
N ALA A 145 -11.93 -5.74 5.79
CA ALA A 145 -12.54 -4.73 4.94
C ALA A 145 -11.84 -3.35 4.97
N LEU A 146 -11.11 -3.03 6.05
CA LEU A 146 -10.24 -1.86 6.11
C LEU A 146 -8.95 -2.09 5.30
N ILE A 147 -8.36 -3.29 5.37
CA ILE A 147 -7.19 -3.69 4.56
C ILE A 147 -7.55 -3.61 3.09
N ALA A 148 -8.63 -4.26 2.64
CA ALA A 148 -9.07 -4.22 1.24
C ALA A 148 -9.28 -2.79 0.69
N ALA A 149 -9.66 -1.85 1.57
CA ALA A 149 -9.84 -0.46 1.20
C ALA A 149 -8.53 0.35 1.19
N ALA A 150 -7.54 -0.02 2.02
CA ALA A 150 -6.19 0.53 1.97
C ALA A 150 -5.44 0.01 0.73
N GLU A 151 -5.56 -1.29 0.45
CA GLU A 151 -5.00 -1.98 -0.71
C GLU A 151 -5.50 -1.41 -2.03
N HIS A 152 -6.76 -0.96 -2.08
CA HIS A 152 -7.25 -0.22 -3.25
C HIS A 152 -6.44 1.06 -3.54
N LEU A 153 -6.00 1.74 -2.48
CA LEU A 153 -5.26 2.99 -2.60
C LEU A 153 -3.78 2.72 -2.91
N THR A 154 -3.18 1.68 -2.34
CA THR A 154 -1.80 1.28 -2.63
C THR A 154 -1.68 0.71 -4.04
N ALA A 155 -2.61 -0.15 -4.49
CA ALA A 155 -2.67 -0.62 -5.88
C ALA A 155 -2.80 0.54 -6.89
N PHE A 156 -3.57 1.59 -6.55
CA PHE A 156 -3.61 2.81 -7.36
C PHE A 156 -2.24 3.54 -7.40
N LEU A 157 -1.53 3.62 -6.28
CA LEU A 157 -0.19 4.22 -6.23
C LEU A 157 0.83 3.37 -7.00
N GLY A 158 0.72 2.04 -6.90
CA GLY A 158 1.54 1.09 -7.64
C GLY A 158 1.34 1.20 -9.15
N ASP A 159 0.08 1.21 -9.61
CA ASP A 159 -0.24 1.47 -11.01
C ASP A 159 0.27 2.85 -11.46
N TRP A 160 0.13 3.89 -10.63
CA TRP A 160 0.64 5.22 -10.96
C TRP A 160 2.16 5.23 -11.14
N VAL A 161 2.94 4.69 -10.21
CA VAL A 161 4.41 4.77 -10.25
C VAL A 161 5.01 3.97 -11.40
N LEU A 162 4.36 2.87 -11.80
CA LEU A 162 4.74 2.09 -12.98
C LEU A 162 4.48 2.83 -14.29
N ASN A 163 3.53 3.78 -14.31
CA ASN A 163 3.07 4.46 -15.51
C ASN A 163 3.45 5.95 -15.57
N ALA A 164 4.03 6.51 -14.51
CA ALA A 164 4.45 7.90 -14.43
C ALA A 164 5.77 8.11 -15.18
N ARG A 165 5.65 8.37 -16.50
CA ARG A 165 6.80 8.68 -17.38
C ARG A 165 7.61 9.88 -16.93
N GLU A 166 6.95 10.83 -16.27
CA GLU A 166 7.62 12.02 -15.73
C GLU A 166 8.68 11.66 -14.69
N LEU A 167 8.57 10.51 -14.01
CA LEU A 167 9.62 10.02 -13.11
C LEU A 167 10.87 9.53 -13.86
N ASP A 168 10.74 9.09 -15.12
CA ASP A 168 11.88 8.71 -15.97
C ASP A 168 12.58 9.92 -16.58
N GLU A 169 11.85 11.05 -16.68
CA GLU A 169 12.35 12.30 -17.27
C GLU A 169 12.93 13.25 -16.19
N ALA A 170 12.50 13.08 -14.94
CA ALA A 170 12.99 13.82 -13.78
C ALA A 170 14.32 13.26 -13.23
N ASP A 171 15.01 14.08 -12.45
CA ASP A 171 16.20 13.67 -11.69
C ASP A 171 15.75 12.97 -10.41
N VAL A 172 15.28 11.72 -10.57
CA VAL A 172 14.89 10.84 -9.46
C VAL A 172 16.01 9.86 -9.15
N ASP A 173 16.38 9.71 -7.87
CA ASP A 173 17.37 8.71 -7.47
C ASP A 173 16.94 7.30 -7.94
N PRO A 174 17.81 6.58 -8.66
CA PRO A 174 17.44 5.32 -9.29
C PRO A 174 17.16 4.19 -8.30
N VAL A 175 17.79 4.18 -7.12
CA VAL A 175 17.56 3.16 -6.10
C VAL A 175 16.20 3.39 -5.46
N MET A 176 15.89 4.65 -5.14
CA MET A 176 14.57 5.01 -4.64
C MET A 176 13.48 4.70 -5.67
N LEU A 177 13.67 5.05 -6.94
CA LEU A 177 12.70 4.76 -8.00
C LEU A 177 12.47 3.25 -8.15
N ASP A 178 13.52 2.43 -8.01
CA ASP A 178 13.39 0.98 -8.04
C ASP A 178 12.59 0.44 -6.84
N LEU A 179 12.84 0.91 -5.61
CA LEU A 179 12.04 0.54 -4.44
C LEU A 179 10.55 0.83 -4.68
N LEU A 180 10.24 2.03 -5.15
CA LEU A 180 8.84 2.45 -5.38
C LEU A 180 8.16 1.61 -6.47
N ARG A 181 8.86 1.27 -7.56
CA ARG A 181 8.31 0.49 -8.66
C ARG A 181 8.27 -1.01 -8.37
N TRP A 182 9.24 -1.55 -7.62
CA TRP A 182 9.21 -2.93 -7.15
C TRP A 182 7.99 -3.15 -6.25
N HIS A 183 7.85 -2.35 -5.20
CA HIS A 183 6.70 -2.40 -4.32
C HIS A 183 5.41 -2.15 -5.12
N GLY A 184 5.37 -1.09 -5.93
CA GLY A 184 4.21 -0.78 -6.76
C GLY A 184 3.79 -1.90 -7.74
N ALA A 185 4.75 -2.69 -8.22
CA ALA A 185 4.45 -3.87 -9.04
C ALA A 185 3.86 -5.02 -8.22
N GLU A 186 4.39 -5.30 -7.03
CA GLU A 186 3.80 -6.33 -6.14
C GLU A 186 2.39 -5.91 -5.67
N GLU A 187 2.17 -4.62 -5.39
CA GLU A 187 0.83 -4.07 -5.12
C GLU A 187 -0.16 -4.33 -6.25
N VAL A 188 0.29 -4.30 -7.50
CA VAL A 188 -0.53 -4.66 -8.66
C VAL A 188 -0.73 -6.18 -8.73
N GLU A 189 0.29 -7.01 -8.49
CA GLU A 189 0.13 -8.48 -8.49
C GLU A 189 -0.95 -8.95 -7.51
N HIS A 190 -0.98 -8.36 -6.30
CA HIS A 190 -1.84 -8.85 -5.22
C HIS A 190 -3.09 -8.01 -4.92
N ARG A 191 -3.36 -6.97 -5.72
CA ARG A 191 -4.52 -6.05 -5.58
C ARG A 191 -5.88 -6.70 -5.33
N SER A 192 -6.08 -7.93 -5.84
CA SER A 192 -7.33 -8.67 -5.67
C SER A 192 -7.38 -9.45 -4.36
N VAL A 193 -6.25 -9.85 -3.77
CA VAL A 193 -6.20 -10.76 -2.61
C VAL A 193 -6.96 -10.20 -1.42
N ALA A 194 -6.65 -8.98 -0.98
CA ALA A 194 -7.32 -8.40 0.18
C ALA A 194 -8.83 -8.21 -0.03
N TYR A 195 -9.22 -7.83 -1.25
CA TYR A 195 -10.62 -7.75 -1.62
C TYR A 195 -11.30 -9.12 -1.57
N GLU A 196 -10.71 -10.15 -2.16
CA GLU A 196 -11.27 -11.49 -2.20
C GLU A 196 -11.36 -12.11 -0.81
N VAL A 197 -10.35 -11.90 0.06
CA VAL A 197 -10.43 -12.27 1.47
C VAL A 197 -11.59 -11.57 2.16
N MET A 198 -11.75 -10.25 1.98
CA MET A 198 -12.91 -9.54 2.53
C MET A 198 -14.23 -10.13 2.01
N ARG A 199 -14.32 -10.43 0.71
CA ARG A 199 -15.52 -11.00 0.07
C ARG A 199 -15.83 -12.41 0.54
N TYR A 200 -14.81 -13.20 0.85
CA TYR A 200 -14.95 -14.54 1.42
C TYR A 200 -15.69 -14.51 2.76
N PHE A 201 -15.38 -13.53 3.62
CA PHE A 201 -16.05 -13.38 4.92
C PHE A 201 -17.32 -12.51 4.90
N ASP A 202 -17.44 -11.54 4.00
CA ASP A 202 -18.64 -10.70 3.87
C ASP A 202 -18.94 -10.29 2.43
N VAL A 203 -20.02 -10.86 1.89
CA VAL A 203 -20.52 -10.57 0.54
C VAL A 203 -21.32 -9.27 0.44
N ARG A 204 -21.48 -8.49 1.52
CA ARG A 204 -22.30 -7.27 1.50
C ARG A 204 -21.48 -6.04 1.08
N PRO A 205 -21.95 -5.25 0.10
CA PRO A 205 -21.22 -4.06 -0.35
C PRO A 205 -21.20 -2.94 0.71
N ALA A 206 -22.14 -2.95 1.66
CA ALA A 206 -22.25 -1.91 2.68
C ALA A 206 -21.00 -1.80 3.55
N ARG A 207 -20.38 -2.94 3.95
CA ARG A 207 -19.16 -2.91 4.76
C ARG A 207 -18.00 -2.34 3.97
N ARG A 208 -17.78 -2.84 2.75
CA ARG A 208 -16.77 -2.34 1.81
C ARG A 208 -16.83 -0.82 1.66
N ILE A 209 -18.03 -0.29 1.40
CA ILE A 209 -18.24 1.16 1.21
C ILE A 209 -17.99 1.92 2.52
N ARG A 210 -18.50 1.43 3.64
CA ARG A 210 -18.32 2.08 4.95
C ARG A 210 -16.85 2.15 5.34
N THR A 211 -16.11 1.04 5.24
CA THR A 211 -14.67 1.02 5.60
C THR A 211 -13.86 1.91 4.68
N TYR A 212 -14.21 1.98 3.39
CA TYR A 212 -13.57 2.93 2.46
C TYR A 212 -13.77 4.39 2.85
N VAL A 213 -15.00 4.78 3.17
CA VAL A 213 -15.34 6.14 3.62
C VAL A 213 -14.63 6.51 4.93
N VAL A 214 -14.22 5.52 5.72
CA VAL A 214 -13.39 5.73 6.92
C VAL A 214 -11.90 5.82 6.56
N ILE A 215 -11.36 4.84 5.81
CA ILE A 215 -9.92 4.71 5.59
C ILE A 215 -9.37 5.80 4.66
N ALA A 216 -10.06 6.11 3.56
CA ALA A 216 -9.56 7.05 2.55
C ALA A 216 -9.31 8.48 3.13
N PRO A 217 -10.27 9.13 3.81
CA PRO A 217 -9.99 10.43 4.42
C PRO A 217 -9.01 10.34 5.58
N THR A 218 -8.98 9.22 6.31
CA THR A 218 -8.02 8.99 7.40
C THR A 218 -6.60 8.96 6.86
N LEU A 219 -6.36 8.19 5.78
CA LEU A 219 -5.06 8.14 5.11
C LEU A 219 -4.68 9.50 4.55
N VAL A 220 -5.58 10.23 3.88
CA VAL A 220 -5.29 11.60 3.40
C VAL A 220 -4.88 12.54 4.54
N TRP A 221 -5.54 12.43 5.70
CA TRP A 221 -5.22 13.24 6.88
C TRP A 221 -3.86 12.88 7.47
N PHE A 222 -3.57 11.59 7.67
CA PHE A 222 -2.26 11.12 8.12
C PHE A 222 -1.17 11.53 7.14
N TRP A 223 -1.40 11.36 5.83
CA TRP A 223 -0.45 11.74 4.79
C TRP A 223 -0.13 13.22 4.83
N THR A 224 -1.16 14.07 4.90
CA THR A 224 -0.99 15.53 5.01
C THR A 224 -0.22 15.91 6.27
N ARG A 225 -0.46 15.25 7.41
CA ARG A 225 0.32 15.49 8.62
C ARG A 225 1.75 15.01 8.51
N GLY A 226 1.99 13.84 7.90
CA GLY A 226 3.33 13.30 7.68
C GLY A 226 4.17 14.25 6.84
N VAL A 227 3.62 14.76 5.73
CA VAL A 227 4.31 15.71 4.87
C VAL A 227 4.65 16.97 5.65
N ARG A 228 3.70 17.52 6.40
CA ARG A 228 3.94 18.72 7.22
C ARG A 228 4.98 18.48 8.32
N TYR A 229 4.99 17.29 8.89
CA TYR A 229 5.99 16.88 9.88
C TYR A 229 7.38 16.79 9.26
N LEU A 230 7.54 16.06 8.16
CA LEU A 230 8.82 15.93 7.46
C LEU A 230 9.36 17.29 6.98
N MET A 231 8.51 18.11 6.36
CA MET A 231 8.85 19.49 5.98
C MET A 231 9.27 20.37 7.18
N SER A 232 8.78 20.07 8.39
CA SER A 232 9.20 20.79 9.60
C SER A 232 10.54 20.30 10.16
N GLN A 233 10.86 19.02 9.96
CA GLN A 233 12.11 18.39 10.40
C GLN A 233 13.25 18.60 9.40
N ASP A 234 12.95 18.89 8.14
CA ASP A 234 13.95 19.10 7.10
C ASP A 234 14.92 20.26 7.45
N PRO A 235 16.22 19.96 7.69
CA PRO A 235 17.19 20.97 8.08
C PRO A 235 17.52 21.96 6.96
N THR A 236 17.34 21.59 5.69
CA THR A 236 17.55 22.49 4.55
C THR A 236 16.53 23.62 4.54
N LEU A 237 15.34 23.38 5.11
CA LEU A 237 14.26 24.34 5.24
C LEU A 237 14.31 25.13 6.56
N ALA A 238 15.31 24.87 7.42
CA ALA A 238 15.43 25.49 8.74
C ALA A 238 15.50 27.03 8.73
N HIS A 239 15.90 27.62 7.60
CA HIS A 239 15.95 29.07 7.39
C HIS A 239 14.57 29.71 7.12
N LEU A 240 13.56 28.92 6.76
CA LEU A 240 12.20 29.37 6.47
C LEU A 240 11.33 29.42 7.73
N SER A 241 10.30 30.28 7.76
CA SER A 241 9.33 30.30 8.86
C SER A 241 8.42 29.06 8.85
N PRO A 242 7.79 28.68 9.99
CA PRO A 242 6.86 27.54 10.04
C PRO A 242 5.70 27.60 9.04
N LYS A 243 5.27 28.82 8.67
CA LYS A 243 4.22 29.03 7.68
C LYS A 243 4.69 28.70 6.27
N GLU A 244 5.93 29.07 5.93
CA GLU A 244 6.54 28.81 4.61
C GLU A 244 6.90 27.34 4.43
N ARG A 245 7.24 26.62 5.51
CA ARG A 245 7.45 25.16 5.48
C ARG A 245 6.15 24.36 5.37
N THR A 246 5.00 24.98 5.60
CA THR A 246 3.71 24.30 5.49
C THR A 246 3.26 24.31 4.02
N PRO A 247 3.23 23.16 3.33
CA PRO A 247 2.84 23.14 1.93
C PRO A 247 1.38 23.56 1.76
N SER A 248 1.13 24.48 0.85
CA SER A 248 -0.21 24.84 0.41
C SER A 248 -0.75 23.82 -0.58
N PHE A 249 -2.08 23.74 -0.69
CA PHE A 249 -2.72 22.93 -1.74
C PHE A 249 -2.30 23.35 -3.16
N ARG A 250 -1.91 24.61 -3.35
CA ARG A 250 -1.41 25.10 -4.65
C ARG A 250 -0.04 24.50 -4.98
N GLU A 251 0.85 24.39 -4.00
CA GLU A 251 2.18 23.76 -4.18
C GLU A 251 2.06 22.27 -4.42
N PHE A 252 1.22 21.59 -3.64
CA PHE A 252 0.87 20.18 -3.88
C PHE A 252 0.39 19.96 -5.32
N ARG A 253 -0.56 20.79 -5.80
CA ARG A 253 -1.04 20.72 -7.18
C ARG A 253 0.03 21.03 -8.21
N ARG A 254 1.06 21.81 -7.88
CA ARG A 254 2.18 22.10 -8.80
C ARG A 254 3.04 20.85 -8.96
N VAL A 255 3.45 20.22 -7.85
CA VAL A 255 4.20 18.96 -7.85
C VAL A 255 3.43 17.85 -8.55
N ALA A 256 2.14 17.69 -8.24
CA ALA A 256 1.35 16.65 -8.88
C ALA A 256 1.14 16.89 -10.39
N LYS A 257 1.14 18.15 -10.84
CA LYS A 257 1.06 18.50 -12.27
C LYS A 257 2.37 18.31 -13.02
N SER A 258 3.51 18.29 -12.34
CA SER A 258 4.80 17.94 -12.95
C SER A 258 5.01 16.43 -13.01
N GLY A 259 4.02 15.62 -12.61
CA GLY A 259 4.08 14.16 -12.69
C GLY A 259 4.88 13.49 -11.58
N LEU A 260 5.42 14.25 -10.61
CA LEU A 260 6.18 13.72 -9.47
C LEU A 260 5.29 13.13 -8.36
N PHE A 261 3.97 13.28 -8.45
CA PHE A 261 3.00 12.69 -7.52
C PHE A 261 1.61 12.57 -8.17
N PRO A 262 0.72 11.66 -7.76
CA PRO A 262 -0.61 11.58 -8.34
C PRO A 262 -1.43 12.86 -8.17
N THR A 263 -2.17 13.23 -9.22
CA THR A 263 -3.05 14.40 -9.18
C THR A 263 -4.26 14.19 -8.25
N PRO A 264 -4.82 15.26 -7.66
CA PRO A 264 -6.08 15.14 -6.91
C PRO A 264 -7.22 14.51 -7.74
N MET A 265 -7.25 14.77 -9.05
CA MET A 265 -8.30 14.25 -9.93
C MET A 265 -8.11 12.74 -10.19
N SER A 266 -6.88 12.25 -10.35
CA SER A 266 -6.64 10.80 -10.50
C SER A 266 -6.99 10.07 -9.21
N MET A 267 -6.63 10.60 -8.04
CA MET A 267 -7.01 10.04 -6.73
C MET A 267 -8.54 9.98 -6.55
N VAL A 268 -9.26 11.05 -6.91
CA VAL A 268 -10.73 11.06 -6.85
C VAL A 268 -11.33 10.05 -7.82
N LYS A 269 -10.83 9.96 -9.06
CA LYS A 269 -11.30 8.95 -10.03
C LYS A 269 -11.08 7.53 -9.54
N ALA A 270 -9.90 7.23 -8.99
CA ALA A 270 -9.60 5.94 -8.38
C ALA A 270 -10.55 5.63 -7.22
N SER A 271 -10.81 6.62 -6.36
CA SER A 271 -11.77 6.48 -5.27
C SER A 271 -13.19 6.18 -5.78
N LEU A 272 -13.65 6.87 -6.80
CA LEU A 272 -15.00 6.67 -7.37
C LEU A 272 -15.18 5.28 -7.98
N ARG A 273 -14.12 4.63 -8.49
CA ARG A 273 -14.20 3.25 -9.00
C ARG A 273 -14.57 2.26 -7.90
N TYR A 274 -14.04 2.41 -6.69
CA TYR A 274 -14.30 1.52 -5.55
C TYR A 274 -15.78 1.49 -5.11
N PHE A 275 -16.53 2.57 -5.37
CA PHE A 275 -17.96 2.66 -5.03
C PHE A 275 -18.88 1.95 -6.04
N LYS A 276 -18.37 1.52 -7.21
CA LYS A 276 -19.19 0.85 -8.23
C LYS A 276 -19.67 -0.51 -7.72
N SER A 277 -20.90 -0.88 -8.04
CA SER A 277 -21.45 -2.21 -7.69
C SER A 277 -20.69 -3.35 -8.38
N THR A 278 -20.20 -3.11 -9.60
CA THR A 278 -19.41 -4.04 -10.42
C THR A 278 -17.90 -3.94 -10.19
N TYR A 279 -17.49 -3.30 -9.09
CA TYR A 279 -16.06 -3.10 -8.79
C TYR A 279 -15.38 -4.42 -8.45
N HIS A 280 -14.26 -4.70 -9.12
CA HIS A 280 -13.29 -5.74 -8.80
C HIS A 280 -11.87 -5.18 -8.99
N PRO A 281 -10.92 -5.39 -8.06
CA PRO A 281 -9.57 -4.81 -8.16
C PRO A 281 -8.74 -5.29 -9.35
N SER A 282 -9.06 -6.44 -9.94
CA SER A 282 -8.43 -6.90 -11.20
C SER A 282 -8.47 -5.85 -12.32
N GLN A 283 -9.42 -4.91 -12.27
CA GLN A 283 -9.55 -3.80 -13.23
C GLN A 283 -8.52 -2.67 -13.03
N GLU A 284 -7.73 -2.71 -11.96
CA GLU A 284 -6.74 -1.68 -11.60
C GLU A 284 -5.34 -2.17 -11.99
N GLY A 285 -4.59 -1.43 -12.82
CA GLY A 285 -3.25 -1.85 -13.26
C GLY A 285 -3.21 -3.08 -14.19
N SER A 286 -2.00 -3.56 -14.47
CA SER A 286 -1.73 -4.68 -15.39
C SER A 286 -0.75 -5.67 -14.76
N THR A 287 -1.21 -6.90 -14.50
CA THR A 287 -0.36 -7.97 -13.96
C THR A 287 0.81 -8.29 -14.88
N ALA A 288 0.60 -8.27 -16.19
CA ALA A 288 1.68 -8.51 -17.16
C ALA A 288 2.78 -7.44 -17.07
N GLN A 289 2.40 -6.17 -16.87
CA GLN A 289 3.36 -5.08 -16.68
C GLN A 289 4.12 -5.22 -15.35
N ALA A 290 3.41 -5.55 -14.27
CA ALA A 290 4.00 -5.77 -12.96
C ALA A 290 5.06 -6.88 -13.01
N VAL A 291 4.69 -8.07 -13.52
CA VAL A 291 5.60 -9.20 -13.69
C VAL A 291 6.81 -8.84 -14.55
N GLN A 292 6.60 -8.07 -15.63
CA GLN A 292 7.68 -7.60 -16.49
C GLN A 292 8.67 -6.72 -15.73
N TYR A 293 8.16 -5.76 -14.93
CA TYR A 293 9.02 -4.89 -14.12
C TYR A 293 9.83 -5.71 -13.10
N LEU A 294 9.16 -6.61 -12.37
CA LEU A 294 9.76 -7.43 -11.31
C LEU A 294 10.89 -8.32 -11.85
N ALA A 295 10.76 -8.85 -13.07
CA ALA A 295 11.84 -9.60 -13.75
C ALA A 295 13.08 -8.74 -14.12
N THR A 296 12.93 -7.42 -14.06
CA THR A 296 13.97 -6.44 -14.43
C THR A 296 14.45 -5.55 -13.30
N SER A 297 13.82 -5.59 -12.12
CA SER A 297 14.19 -4.80 -10.94
C SER A 297 15.67 -5.01 -10.60
N PRO A 298 16.48 -3.94 -10.56
CA PRO A 298 17.85 -3.98 -10.06
C PRO A 298 17.98 -4.62 -8.68
N ALA A 299 17.13 -4.27 -7.72
CA ALA A 299 17.18 -4.78 -6.35
C ALA A 299 16.94 -6.29 -6.27
N ALA A 300 15.94 -6.80 -7.01
CA ALA A 300 15.68 -8.24 -7.09
C ALA A 300 16.87 -9.01 -7.72
N ARG A 301 17.48 -8.44 -8.77
CA ARG A 301 18.64 -9.05 -9.44
C ARG A 301 19.93 -8.99 -8.63
N SER A 302 20.06 -8.04 -7.71
CA SER A 302 21.22 -7.93 -6.82
C SER A 302 21.18 -9.01 -5.75
N ALA A 303 20.01 -9.28 -5.17
CA ALA A 303 19.84 -10.30 -4.13
C ALA A 303 20.06 -11.75 -4.61
N ASP A 304 19.97 -12.00 -5.92
CA ASP A 304 20.22 -13.31 -6.54
C ASP A 304 21.71 -13.61 -6.83
N ARG A 305 22.62 -12.67 -6.54
CA ARG A 305 24.07 -12.80 -6.81
C ARG A 305 24.86 -13.31 -5.62
#